data_AF-A0A815MK97-F1
#
_entry.id   AF-A0A815MK97-F1
#
_cell.length_a   1.000
_cell.length_b   1.000
_cell.length_c   1.000
_cell.angle_alpha   90.00
_cell.angle_beta   90.00
_cell.angle_gamma   90.00
#
_symmetry.space_group_name_H-M   'P 1'
#
loop_
_entity.id
_entity.type
_entity.pdbx_description
1 polymer ?
#
loop_
_entity_poly.entity_id
_entity_poly.type
_entity_poly.pdbx_seq_one_letter_code
_entity_poly.pdbx_strand_id
1 'polypeptide(L)'
;MALKKSVVIIGGGWSGVGVAGSLAYNNFHDYILLEQADSIGGFWKYHTYDSVRMHDLSRLYKTPHDLSEKYKDHFLLQSEVPIYLQQYADYYGISNHILFGFRVTQISHQDDEEFCWTVTGINVGENIERTYICKYLCIATSYCRVPVIPENIKKSMNHFKRKIIHSADYKNPSNFDISKHRKILIIGGGHSSSEISTELTDAGFHVTIAHRSGQYFMRQQDWTSYLSNQTIEKSLQYWRYSMADENFKEILEIFNEQFSEKNISY
;
A
#
# COMPACT_ATOMS: atom_id res chain seq x y z
N MET A 1 26.00 21.40 4.20
CA MET A 1 26.75 20.50 5.10
C MET A 1 25.89 19.28 5.36
N ALA A 2 26.49 18.09 5.38
CA ALA A 2 25.76 16.85 5.68
C ALA A 2 25.46 16.76 7.19
N LEU A 3 24.25 16.32 7.54
CA LEU A 3 23.81 16.12 8.92
C LEU A 3 24.14 14.69 9.35
N LYS A 4 24.72 14.51 10.54
CA LYS A 4 25.03 13.17 11.06
C LYS A 4 23.89 12.67 11.97
N LYS A 5 23.51 11.41 11.79
CA LYS A 5 22.60 10.65 12.65
C LYS A 5 23.10 9.23 12.77
N SER A 6 22.94 8.59 13.92
CA SER A 6 23.32 7.18 14.04
C SER A 6 22.41 6.28 13.17
N VAL A 7 21.10 6.57 13.13
CA VAL A 7 20.12 5.83 12.32
C VAL A 7 19.31 6.77 11.42
N VAL A 8 19.18 6.41 10.14
CA VAL A 8 18.20 7.04 9.22
C VAL A 8 17.15 6.01 8.84
N ILE A 9 15.89 6.39 8.98
CA ILE A 9 14.72 5.59 8.58
C ILE A 9 14.05 6.30 7.40
N ILE A 10 13.74 5.58 6.33
CA ILE A 10 13.07 6.13 5.15
C ILE A 10 11.66 5.56 5.06
N GLY A 11 10.65 6.41 5.28
CA GLY A 11 9.22 6.08 5.21
C GLY A 11 8.53 6.09 6.59
N GLY A 12 7.48 6.91 6.71
CA GLY A 12 6.57 7.06 7.85
C GLY A 12 5.32 6.20 7.72
N GLY A 13 5.46 5.01 7.13
CA GLY A 13 4.45 3.96 7.18
C GLY A 13 4.60 3.09 8.43
N TRP A 14 3.78 2.04 8.51
CA TRP A 14 3.75 1.10 9.65
C TRP A 14 5.13 0.60 10.08
N SER A 15 5.95 0.15 9.13
CA SER A 15 7.27 -0.41 9.40
C SER A 15 8.26 0.64 9.94
N GLY A 16 8.32 1.82 9.33
CA GLY A 16 9.25 2.86 9.77
C GLY A 16 8.89 3.45 11.12
N VAL A 17 7.59 3.65 11.38
CA VAL A 17 7.09 4.04 12.70
C VAL A 17 7.37 2.95 13.74
N GLY A 18 7.18 1.68 13.39
CA GLY A 18 7.51 0.55 14.28
C GLY A 18 9.00 0.48 14.63
N VAL A 19 9.90 0.72 13.67
CA VAL A 19 11.35 0.80 13.93
C VAL A 19 11.67 1.97 14.86
N ALA A 20 11.13 3.16 14.58
CA ALA A 20 11.34 4.33 15.44
C ALA A 20 10.79 4.11 16.87
N GLY A 21 9.66 3.42 17.01
CA GLY A 21 9.08 3.09 18.31
C GLY A 21 9.93 2.09 19.09
N SER A 22 10.50 1.08 18.43
CA SER A 22 11.48 0.17 19.05
C SER A 22 12.74 0.90 19.50
N LEU A 23 13.24 1.88 18.72
CA LEU A 23 14.38 2.72 19.14
C LEU A 23 14.01 3.56 20.37
N ALA A 24 12.87 4.24 20.33
CA ALA A 24 12.38 5.06 21.44
C ALA A 24 12.16 4.23 22.73
N TYR A 25 11.57 3.04 22.61
CA TYR A 25 11.39 2.11 23.73
C TYR A 25 12.71 1.73 24.41
N ASN A 26 13.79 1.63 23.63
CA ASN A 26 15.15 1.36 24.13
C ASN A 26 15.93 2.63 24.51
N ASN A 27 15.24 3.77 24.69
CA ASN A 27 15.83 5.09 25.01
C ASN A 27 16.88 5.56 23.99
N PHE A 28 16.75 5.16 22.73
CA PHE A 28 17.62 5.58 21.65
C PHE A 28 16.96 6.69 20.83
N HIS A 29 17.53 7.89 20.86
CA HIS A 29 16.94 9.09 20.26
C HIS A 29 17.77 9.71 19.13
N ASP A 30 18.98 9.19 18.85
CA ASP A 30 19.82 9.69 17.74
C ASP A 30 19.44 9.06 16.40
N TYR A 31 18.20 9.31 15.97
CA TYR A 31 17.69 8.90 14.68
C TYR A 31 16.90 10.02 14.01
N ILE A 32 16.65 9.84 12.72
CA ILE A 32 15.69 10.63 11.95
C ILE A 32 14.87 9.72 11.05
N LEU A 33 13.57 10.00 10.97
CA LEU A 33 12.65 9.36 10.03
C LEU A 33 12.31 10.37 8.93
N LEU A 34 12.62 10.01 7.69
CA LEU A 34 12.38 10.83 6.50
C LEU A 34 11.12 10.34 5.80
N GLU A 35 10.10 11.19 5.70
CA GLU A 35 8.83 10.88 5.02
C GLU A 35 8.58 11.91 3.91
N GLN A 36 8.26 11.42 2.71
CA GLN A 36 7.99 12.27 1.55
C GLN A 36 6.68 13.06 1.70
N ALA A 37 5.67 12.45 2.33
CA ALA A 37 4.38 13.04 2.54
C ALA A 37 4.36 14.03 3.72
N ASP A 38 3.23 14.73 3.87
CA ASP A 38 3.01 15.69 4.95
C ASP A 38 2.57 15.05 6.28
N SER A 39 2.43 13.73 6.32
CA SER A 39 2.03 13.00 7.54
C SER A 39 2.43 11.54 7.53
N ILE A 40 2.32 10.92 8.70
CA ILE A 40 2.36 9.47 8.91
C ILE A 40 1.16 8.81 8.20
N GLY A 41 1.33 7.53 7.84
CA GLY A 41 0.25 6.67 7.34
C GLY A 41 0.64 5.91 6.07
N GLY A 42 1.59 6.45 5.30
CA GLY A 42 2.10 5.83 4.08
C GLY A 42 0.96 5.41 3.13
N PHE A 43 1.02 4.16 2.67
CA PHE A 43 0.01 3.56 1.77
C PHE A 43 -1.43 3.82 2.23
N TRP A 44 -1.71 3.70 3.53
CA TRP A 44 -3.05 3.78 4.09
C TRP A 44 -3.70 5.15 3.96
N LYS A 45 -2.93 6.24 3.91
CA LYS A 45 -3.47 7.59 3.73
C LYS A 45 -3.60 7.98 2.26
N TYR A 46 -2.61 7.63 1.44
CA TYR A 46 -2.48 8.21 0.09
C TYR A 46 -2.90 7.28 -1.05
N HIS A 47 -2.79 5.96 -0.89
CA HIS A 47 -2.88 4.99 -2.00
C HIS A 47 -3.96 3.91 -1.79
N THR A 48 -5.00 4.27 -1.06
CA THR A 48 -6.13 3.41 -0.71
C THR A 48 -7.45 4.02 -1.13
N TYR A 49 -8.46 3.15 -1.22
CA TYR A 49 -9.86 3.50 -1.40
C TYR A 49 -10.59 3.47 -0.06
N ASP A 50 -11.70 4.19 0.04
CA ASP A 50 -12.31 4.56 1.33
C ASP A 50 -12.80 3.34 2.12
N SER A 51 -13.23 2.30 1.41
CA SER A 51 -13.77 1.07 1.98
C SER A 51 -12.69 0.06 2.42
N VAL A 52 -11.40 0.30 2.13
CA VAL A 52 -10.35 -0.66 2.48
C VAL A 52 -10.22 -0.77 4.00
N ARG A 53 -9.98 -2.00 4.45
CA ARG A 53 -9.73 -2.33 5.85
C ARG A 53 -8.63 -3.37 5.92
N MET A 54 -8.04 -3.54 7.10
CA MET A 54 -7.12 -4.64 7.34
C MET A 54 -7.82 -5.99 7.10
N HIS A 55 -7.10 -6.94 6.50
CA HIS A 55 -7.61 -8.30 6.28
C HIS A 55 -7.59 -9.14 7.56
N ASP A 56 -6.78 -8.71 8.54
CA ASP A 56 -6.58 -9.36 9.82
C ASP A 56 -6.98 -8.46 10.99
N LEU A 57 -7.25 -9.10 12.14
CA LEU A 57 -7.54 -8.39 13.38
C LEU A 57 -6.32 -7.55 13.80
N SER A 58 -6.57 -6.32 14.23
CA SER A 58 -5.51 -5.38 14.62
C SER A 58 -4.57 -5.94 15.69
N ARG A 59 -5.05 -6.83 16.58
CA ARG A 59 -4.21 -7.51 17.59
C ARG A 59 -3.04 -8.29 16.99
N LEU A 60 -3.16 -8.75 15.75
CA LEU A 60 -2.11 -9.49 15.03
C LEU A 60 -1.12 -8.55 14.33
N TYR A 61 -1.46 -7.27 14.22
CA TYR A 61 -0.71 -6.26 13.46
C TYR A 61 -0.26 -5.07 14.31
N LYS A 62 -0.35 -5.15 15.64
CA LYS A 62 0.09 -4.06 16.53
C LYS A 62 1.53 -3.65 16.22
N THR A 63 1.80 -2.34 16.31
CA THR A 63 3.17 -1.84 16.29
C THR A 63 3.95 -2.40 17.49
N PRO A 64 5.29 -2.55 17.37
CA PRO A 64 6.11 -3.08 18.46
C PRO A 64 5.87 -2.34 19.77
N HIS A 65 5.82 -3.07 20.89
CA HIS A 65 5.64 -2.50 22.23
C HIS A 65 4.32 -1.73 22.44
N ASP A 66 3.33 -1.87 21.56
CA ASP A 66 1.99 -1.33 21.78
C ASP A 66 1.17 -2.25 22.69
N LEU A 67 0.87 -1.77 23.90
CA LEU A 67 0.04 -2.45 24.89
C LEU A 67 -1.42 -1.98 24.87
N SER A 68 -1.79 -1.09 23.95
CA SER A 68 -3.16 -0.57 23.82
C SER A 68 -4.13 -1.67 23.41
N GLU A 69 -5.25 -1.78 24.11
CA GLU A 69 -6.34 -2.70 23.79
C GLU A 69 -7.43 -2.03 22.94
N LYS A 70 -7.29 -0.73 22.64
CA LYS A 70 -8.32 0.11 22.02
C LYS A 70 -8.89 -0.44 20.71
N TYR A 71 -8.07 -1.12 19.91
CA TYR A 71 -8.47 -1.60 18.58
C TYR A 71 -8.51 -3.13 18.46
N LYS A 72 -8.21 -3.88 19.53
CA LYS A 72 -7.80 -5.31 19.51
C LYS A 72 -8.61 -6.24 18.61
N ASP A 73 -9.93 -6.10 18.61
CA ASP A 73 -10.85 -7.00 17.90
C ASP A 73 -11.52 -6.32 16.69
N HIS A 74 -10.91 -5.24 16.17
CA HIS A 74 -11.37 -4.53 14.98
C HIS A 74 -10.43 -4.76 13.79
N PHE A 75 -11.01 -4.80 12.59
CA PHE A 75 -10.27 -4.67 11.34
C PHE A 75 -10.11 -3.18 11.06
N LEU A 76 -8.92 -2.62 11.33
CA LEU A 76 -8.72 -1.18 11.19
C LEU A 76 -9.11 -0.72 9.79
N LEU A 77 -9.96 0.29 9.74
CA LEU A 77 -10.37 0.96 8.52
C LEU A 77 -9.22 1.82 7.98
N GLN A 78 -9.30 2.14 6.69
CA GLN A 78 -8.42 3.08 6.02
C GLN A 78 -8.17 4.36 6.82
N SER A 79 -9.24 4.93 7.38
CA SER A 79 -9.23 6.19 8.12
C SER A 79 -8.64 6.06 9.53
N GLU A 80 -8.68 4.86 10.11
CA GLU A 80 -8.22 4.60 11.47
C GLU A 80 -6.72 4.31 11.53
N VAL A 81 -6.13 3.72 10.48
CA VAL A 81 -4.71 3.38 10.47
C VAL A 81 -3.80 4.60 10.66
N PRO A 82 -3.97 5.74 9.95
CA PRO A 82 -3.16 6.93 10.20
C PRO A 82 -3.33 7.47 11.63
N ILE A 83 -4.55 7.42 12.18
CA ILE A 83 -4.84 7.85 13.55
C ILE A 83 -4.11 6.97 14.57
N TYR A 84 -4.16 5.65 14.37
CA TYR A 84 -3.45 4.68 15.19
C TYR A 84 -1.94 4.92 15.18
N LEU A 85 -1.35 5.06 13.99
CA LEU A 85 0.09 5.29 13.87
C LEU A 85 0.52 6.63 14.45
N GLN A 86 -0.32 7.68 14.33
CA GLN A 86 -0.04 8.97 14.94
C GLN A 86 -0.11 8.90 16.48
N GLN A 87 -1.12 8.23 17.04
CA GLN A 87 -1.23 8.02 18.49
C GLN A 87 -0.01 7.27 19.04
N TYR A 88 0.45 6.24 18.33
CA TYR A 88 1.66 5.50 18.68
C TYR A 88 2.91 6.38 18.59
N ALA A 89 3.04 7.18 17.52
CA ALA A 89 4.18 8.08 17.34
C ALA A 89 4.26 9.14 18.44
N ASP A 90 3.12 9.70 18.85
CA ASP A 90 3.07 10.71 19.92
C ASP A 90 3.40 10.09 21.28
N TYR A 91 2.90 8.89 21.57
CA TYR A 91 3.21 8.17 22.82
C TYR A 91 4.71 7.92 23.01
N TYR A 92 5.41 7.54 21.94
CA TYR A 92 6.86 7.29 21.96
C TYR A 92 7.71 8.54 21.65
N GLY A 93 7.09 9.72 21.47
CA GLY A 93 7.79 10.96 21.12
C GLY A 93 8.45 10.95 19.73
N ILE A 94 8.07 9.99 18.86
CA ILE A 94 8.63 9.80 17.51
C ILE A 94 8.34 11.01 16.63
N SER A 95 7.22 11.69 16.82
CA SER A 95 6.82 12.87 16.03
C SER A 95 7.91 13.96 15.99
N ASN A 96 8.75 14.08 17.04
CA ASN A 96 9.87 15.02 17.09
C ASN A 96 11.08 14.60 16.24
N HIS A 97 11.11 13.36 15.77
CA HIS A 97 12.19 12.77 14.98
C HIS A 97 11.81 12.58 13.51
N ILE A 98 10.62 13.04 13.10
CA ILE A 98 10.15 12.92 11.72
C ILE A 98 10.41 14.22 10.96
N LEU A 99 11.02 14.08 9.78
CA LEU A 99 11.05 15.13 8.77
C LEU A 99 10.07 14.77 7.65
N PHE A 100 8.90 15.41 7.69
CA PHE A 100 7.90 15.35 6.62
C PHE A 100 8.32 16.16 5.41
N GLY A 101 7.65 15.90 4.27
CA GLY A 101 7.94 16.59 3.03
C GLY A 101 9.36 16.34 2.54
N PHE A 102 10.00 15.22 2.88
CA PHE A 102 11.38 14.94 2.47
C PHE A 102 11.45 13.70 1.59
N ARG A 103 11.70 13.91 0.30
CA ARG A 103 11.84 12.83 -0.66
C ARG A 103 13.30 12.44 -0.78
N VAL A 104 13.66 11.27 -0.26
CA VAL A 104 14.98 10.66 -0.55
C VAL A 104 15.07 10.34 -2.04
N THR A 105 16.15 10.81 -2.68
CA THR A 105 16.42 10.65 -4.12
C THR A 105 17.62 9.77 -4.39
N GLN A 106 18.56 9.69 -3.44
CA GLN A 106 19.79 8.91 -3.61
C GLN A 106 20.25 8.32 -2.29
N ILE A 107 20.72 7.07 -2.36
CA ILE A 107 21.40 6.37 -1.28
C ILE A 107 22.72 5.89 -1.85
N SER A 108 23.81 6.15 -1.17
CA SER A 108 25.12 5.58 -1.49
C SER A 108 25.80 5.09 -0.22
N HIS A 109 26.64 4.08 -0.37
CA HIS A 109 27.53 3.61 0.67
C HIS A 109 28.93 4.18 0.39
N GLN A 110 29.65 4.62 1.41
CA GLN A 110 31.05 5.00 1.26
C GLN A 110 31.92 3.81 1.64
N ASP A 111 32.85 3.44 0.76
CA ASP A 111 33.85 2.39 1.02
C ASP A 111 35.06 3.01 1.75
N ASP A 112 34.79 3.65 2.89
CA ASP A 112 35.79 4.24 3.78
C ASP A 112 35.87 3.48 5.13
N GLU A 113 36.84 3.84 5.97
CA GLU A 113 37.04 3.18 7.27
C GLU A 113 35.85 3.37 8.24
N GLU A 114 34.98 4.37 8.04
CA GLU A 114 33.82 4.65 8.90
C GLU A 114 32.57 3.84 8.51
N PHE A 115 32.53 3.21 7.32
CA PHE A 115 31.43 2.36 6.83
C PHE A 115 30.05 3.03 6.97
N CYS A 116 29.91 4.24 6.44
CA CYS A 116 28.68 5.04 6.57
C CYS A 116 27.84 5.10 5.29
N TRP A 117 26.52 5.11 5.49
CA TRP A 117 25.53 5.43 4.46
C TRP A 117 25.40 6.94 4.28
N THR A 118 25.29 7.37 3.03
CA THR A 118 24.92 8.73 2.64
C THR A 118 23.52 8.70 2.02
N VAL A 119 22.60 9.49 2.60
CA VAL A 119 21.21 9.56 2.18
C VAL A 119 20.90 10.99 1.77
N THR A 120 20.69 11.21 0.49
CA THR A 120 20.38 12.53 -0.08
C THR A 120 18.92 12.59 -0.49
N GLY A 121 18.29 13.72 -0.23
CA GLY A 121 16.91 13.96 -0.62
C GLY A 121 16.58 15.44 -0.70
N ILE A 122 15.35 15.74 -1.10
CA ILE A 122 14.88 17.08 -1.38
C ILE A 122 13.66 17.36 -0.51
N ASN A 123 13.62 18.53 0.11
CA ASN A 123 12.40 19.02 0.75
C ASN A 123 11.36 19.42 -0.31
N VAL A 124 10.24 18.72 -0.32
CA VAL A 124 9.10 18.86 -1.21
C VAL A 124 8.47 20.23 -0.96
N GLY A 125 8.64 21.14 -1.92
CA GLY A 125 8.12 22.52 -1.86
C GLY A 125 9.24 23.56 -1.84
N GLU A 126 10.36 23.28 -1.16
CA GLU A 126 11.49 24.20 -1.09
C GLU A 126 12.57 23.91 -2.15
N ASN A 127 12.58 22.71 -2.74
CA ASN A 127 13.63 22.21 -3.65
C ASN A 127 15.04 22.30 -3.06
N ILE A 128 15.15 22.31 -1.72
CA ILE A 128 16.42 22.30 -1.01
C ILE A 128 16.88 20.86 -0.83
N GLU A 129 18.04 20.56 -1.38
CA GLU A 129 18.72 19.29 -1.16
C GLU A 129 19.35 19.25 0.24
N ARG A 130 19.18 18.13 0.93
CA ARG A 130 19.90 17.83 2.18
C ARG A 130 20.45 16.42 2.14
N THR A 131 21.56 16.22 2.85
CA THR A 131 22.24 14.94 2.94
C THR A 131 22.39 14.55 4.41
N TYR A 132 22.06 13.30 4.71
CA TYR A 132 22.28 12.66 6.01
C TYR A 132 23.37 11.60 5.88
N ILE A 133 24.25 11.54 6.87
CA ILE A 133 25.25 10.48 7.00
C ILE A 133 24.87 9.65 8.22
N CYS A 134 24.83 8.32 8.07
CA CYS A 134 24.45 7.42 9.15
C CYS A 134 25.15 6.07 9.09
N LYS A 135 25.27 5.44 10.26
CA LYS A 135 25.83 4.09 10.38
C LYS A 135 24.80 3.02 10.03
N TYR A 136 23.54 3.26 10.38
CA TYR A 136 22.45 2.33 10.15
C TYR A 136 21.35 2.97 9.29
N LEU A 137 20.98 2.28 8.22
CA LEU A 137 19.94 2.70 7.30
C LEU A 137 18.78 1.70 7.30
N CYS A 138 17.57 2.17 7.56
CA CYS A 138 16.34 1.40 7.44
C CYS A 138 15.50 1.92 6.27
N ILE A 139 15.26 1.06 5.27
CA ILE A 139 14.41 1.38 4.12
C ILE A 139 13.02 0.78 4.36
N ALA A 140 12.06 1.64 4.72
CA ALA A 140 10.68 1.29 5.07
C ALA A 140 9.67 1.91 4.09
N THR A 141 10.01 1.93 2.79
CA THR A 141 9.27 2.66 1.74
C THR A 141 8.05 1.94 1.18
N SER A 142 7.73 0.74 1.68
CA SER A 142 6.65 -0.16 1.23
C SER A 142 6.78 -0.66 -0.22
N TYR A 143 6.32 -1.88 -0.47
CA TYR A 143 6.24 -2.47 -1.81
C TYR A 143 5.09 -1.87 -2.65
N CYS A 144 4.00 -1.45 -2.00
CA CYS A 144 2.77 -1.01 -2.66
C CYS A 144 2.74 0.48 -3.00
N ARG A 145 3.88 1.18 -2.94
CA ARG A 145 3.96 2.64 -3.12
C ARG A 145 3.80 3.09 -4.57
N VAL A 146 4.42 2.36 -5.51
CA VAL A 146 4.47 2.77 -6.92
C VAL A 146 3.49 1.92 -7.73
N PRO A 147 2.43 2.52 -8.29
CA PRO A 147 1.53 1.82 -9.21
C PRO A 147 2.31 1.23 -10.39
N VAL A 148 2.05 -0.05 -10.69
CA VAL A 148 2.69 -0.74 -11.81
C VAL A 148 1.62 -1.13 -12.82
N ILE A 149 1.70 -0.54 -14.00
CA ILE A 149 0.93 -0.99 -15.18
C ILE A 149 1.89 -1.81 -16.05
N PRO A 150 1.59 -3.10 -16.34
CA PRO A 150 2.38 -3.92 -17.24
C PRO A 150 2.57 -3.28 -18.63
N GLU A 151 3.77 -3.40 -19.21
CA GLU A 151 4.11 -2.73 -20.48
C GLU A 151 3.22 -3.15 -21.65
N ASN A 152 2.84 -4.42 -21.72
CA ASN A 152 1.88 -4.90 -22.72
C ASN A 152 0.50 -4.24 -22.58
N ILE A 153 0.05 -3.98 -21.34
CA ILE A 153 -1.18 -3.23 -21.08
C ILE A 153 -0.99 -1.78 -21.53
N LYS A 154 0.10 -1.10 -21.11
CA LYS A 154 0.39 0.29 -21.50
C LYS A 154 0.34 0.50 -23.02
N LYS A 155 0.96 -0.39 -23.79
CA LYS A 155 0.96 -0.33 -25.27
C LYS A 155 -0.45 -0.37 -25.86
N SER A 156 -1.35 -1.13 -25.24
CA SER A 156 -2.72 -1.32 -25.70
C SER A 156 -3.71 -0.28 -25.16
N MET A 157 -3.38 0.46 -24.09
CA MET A 157 -4.26 1.48 -23.49
C MET A 157 -4.71 2.54 -24.50
N ASN A 158 -3.84 2.94 -25.44
CA ASN A 158 -4.17 3.95 -26.46
C ASN A 158 -5.32 3.54 -27.40
N HIS A 159 -5.62 2.23 -27.49
CA HIS A 159 -6.74 1.72 -28.28
C HIS A 159 -8.06 1.73 -27.49
N PHE A 160 -8.01 1.89 -26.18
CA PHE A 160 -9.18 1.88 -25.32
C PHE A 160 -9.60 3.31 -24.98
N LYS A 161 -10.72 3.76 -25.58
CA LYS A 161 -11.19 5.16 -25.47
C LYS A 161 -11.93 5.49 -24.18
N ARG A 162 -12.06 4.54 -23.24
CA ARG A 162 -12.78 4.76 -21.98
C ARG A 162 -11.82 5.10 -20.86
N LYS A 163 -12.38 5.54 -19.74
CA LYS A 163 -11.63 5.85 -18.52
C LYS A 163 -10.86 4.61 -18.04
N ILE A 164 -9.57 4.77 -17.80
CA ILE A 164 -8.70 3.77 -17.18
C ILE A 164 -8.10 4.41 -15.93
N ILE A 165 -8.17 3.71 -14.81
CA ILE A 165 -7.53 4.11 -13.55
C ILE A 165 -6.80 2.90 -12.95
N HIS A 166 -5.73 3.15 -12.21
CA HIS A 166 -5.12 2.13 -11.36
C HIS A 166 -5.90 2.01 -10.05
N SER A 167 -5.86 0.85 -9.38
CA SER A 167 -6.55 0.67 -8.08
C SER A 167 -6.06 1.64 -7.00
N ALA A 168 -4.82 2.09 -7.10
CA ALA A 168 -4.23 3.13 -6.24
C ALA A 168 -4.91 4.51 -6.36
N ASP A 169 -5.57 4.77 -7.49
CA ASP A 169 -6.30 6.03 -7.77
C ASP A 169 -7.82 5.89 -7.60
N TYR A 170 -8.31 4.66 -7.42
CA TYR A 170 -9.71 4.41 -7.06
C TYR A 170 -9.95 4.88 -5.63
N LYS A 171 -11.09 5.54 -5.38
CA LYS A 171 -11.50 5.98 -4.02
C LYS A 171 -12.78 5.32 -3.58
N ASN A 172 -13.81 5.33 -4.43
CA ASN A 172 -15.09 4.69 -4.18
C ASN A 172 -15.90 4.67 -5.50
N PRO A 173 -17.13 4.11 -5.53
CA PRO A 173 -17.91 4.02 -6.76
C PRO A 173 -18.25 5.38 -7.39
N SER A 174 -18.25 6.48 -6.62
CA SER A 174 -18.51 7.82 -7.15
C SER A 174 -17.42 8.33 -8.10
N ASN A 175 -16.27 7.66 -8.17
CA ASN A 175 -15.29 7.88 -9.24
C ASN A 175 -15.88 7.62 -10.65
N PHE A 176 -17.03 6.95 -10.75
CA PHE A 176 -17.67 6.58 -12.00
C PHE A 176 -19.13 7.04 -12.05
N ASP A 177 -19.51 7.66 -13.17
CA ASP A 177 -20.90 7.95 -13.51
C ASP A 177 -21.58 6.67 -14.01
N ILE A 178 -22.46 6.07 -13.21
CA ILE A 178 -23.17 4.81 -13.53
C ILE A 178 -23.92 4.85 -14.88
N SER A 179 -24.40 6.03 -15.30
CA SER A 179 -25.12 6.20 -16.57
C SER A 179 -24.20 6.04 -17.79
N LYS A 180 -22.89 6.30 -17.61
CA LYS A 180 -21.86 6.24 -18.67
C LYS A 180 -20.92 5.05 -18.52
N HIS A 181 -20.72 4.59 -17.29
CA HIS A 181 -19.70 3.61 -16.91
C HIS A 181 -20.31 2.34 -16.33
N ARG A 182 -21.56 2.03 -16.67
CA ARG A 182 -22.30 0.87 -16.13
C ARG A 182 -21.50 -0.45 -16.15
N LYS A 183 -20.55 -0.59 -17.07
CA LYS A 183 -19.74 -1.79 -17.26
C LYS A 183 -18.28 -1.49 -16.94
N ILE A 184 -17.71 -2.21 -15.98
CA ILE A 184 -16.34 -2.04 -15.50
C ILE A 184 -15.55 -3.33 -15.74
N LEU A 185 -14.37 -3.21 -16.35
CA LEU A 185 -13.40 -4.29 -16.45
C LEU A 185 -12.29 -4.04 -15.41
N ILE A 186 -12.11 -4.99 -14.50
CA ILE A 186 -11.00 -5.01 -13.54
C ILE A 186 -9.95 -5.99 -14.06
N ILE A 187 -8.69 -5.55 -14.08
CA ILE A 187 -7.56 -6.35 -14.53
C ILE A 187 -6.67 -6.65 -13.32
N GLY A 188 -6.54 -7.93 -12.99
CA GLY A 188 -5.84 -8.41 -11.79
C GLY A 188 -6.76 -9.16 -10.84
N GLY A 189 -6.19 -10.09 -10.08
CA GLY A 189 -6.92 -10.96 -9.15
C GLY A 189 -6.43 -10.88 -7.70
N GLY A 190 -5.72 -9.80 -7.33
CA GLY A 190 -5.30 -9.59 -5.94
C GLY A 190 -6.44 -9.08 -5.05
N HIS A 191 -6.15 -8.85 -3.76
CA HIS A 191 -7.14 -8.39 -2.78
C HIS A 191 -7.95 -7.17 -3.25
N SER A 192 -7.28 -6.14 -3.80
CA SER A 192 -7.96 -4.94 -4.29
C SER A 192 -8.99 -5.25 -5.38
N SER A 193 -8.77 -6.28 -6.21
CA SER A 193 -9.74 -6.68 -7.24
C SER A 193 -11.03 -7.20 -6.59
N SER A 194 -10.91 -8.08 -5.60
CA SER A 194 -12.03 -8.64 -4.85
C SER A 194 -12.82 -7.57 -4.10
N GLU A 195 -12.12 -6.65 -3.44
CA GLU A 195 -12.73 -5.61 -2.62
C GLU A 195 -13.43 -4.55 -3.49
N ILE A 196 -12.75 -4.03 -4.51
CA ILE A 196 -13.30 -3.03 -5.43
C ILE A 196 -14.45 -3.62 -6.26
N SER A 197 -14.34 -4.88 -6.71
CA SER A 197 -15.43 -5.53 -7.46
C SER A 197 -16.69 -5.69 -6.61
N THR A 198 -16.54 -6.05 -5.33
CA THR A 198 -17.67 -6.16 -4.41
C THR A 198 -18.35 -4.81 -4.25
N GLU A 199 -17.58 -3.76 -3.93
CA GLU A 199 -18.11 -2.41 -3.72
C GLU A 199 -18.80 -1.83 -4.98
N LEU A 200 -18.21 -2.03 -6.16
CA LEU A 200 -18.81 -1.58 -7.43
C LEU A 200 -20.08 -2.38 -7.77
N THR A 201 -20.11 -3.69 -7.50
CA THR A 201 -21.29 -4.51 -7.75
C THR A 201 -22.44 -4.09 -6.83
N ASP A 202 -22.15 -3.83 -5.55
CA ASP A 202 -23.13 -3.33 -4.58
C ASP A 202 -23.67 -1.94 -4.98
N ALA A 203 -22.85 -1.12 -5.63
CA ALA A 203 -23.26 0.16 -6.21
C ALA A 203 -24.01 0.05 -7.57
N GLY A 204 -24.27 -1.18 -8.06
CA GLY A 204 -25.08 -1.45 -9.25
C GLY A 204 -24.31 -1.49 -10.58
N PHE A 205 -22.97 -1.50 -10.55
CA PHE A 205 -22.15 -1.68 -11.74
C PHE A 205 -22.08 -3.16 -12.17
N HIS A 206 -21.98 -3.39 -13.47
CA HIS A 206 -21.66 -4.70 -14.03
C HIS A 206 -20.14 -4.86 -14.09
N VAL A 207 -19.58 -5.69 -13.22
CA VAL A 207 -18.14 -5.88 -13.09
C VAL A 207 -17.69 -7.19 -13.76
N THR A 208 -16.65 -7.10 -14.58
CA THR A 208 -15.93 -8.25 -15.13
C THR A 208 -14.51 -8.23 -14.61
N ILE A 209 -14.00 -9.37 -14.13
CA ILE A 209 -12.62 -9.51 -13.64
C ILE A 209 -11.84 -10.36 -14.64
N ALA A 210 -10.75 -9.80 -15.17
CA ALA A 210 -9.76 -10.52 -15.95
C ALA A 210 -8.51 -10.75 -15.09
N HIS A 211 -8.12 -12.00 -14.88
CA HIS A 211 -6.97 -12.37 -14.05
C HIS A 211 -6.13 -13.46 -14.70
N ARG A 212 -4.81 -13.42 -14.47
CA ARG A 212 -3.83 -14.33 -15.10
C ARG A 212 -3.86 -15.76 -14.55
N SER A 213 -4.13 -15.90 -13.26
CA SER A 213 -4.06 -17.19 -12.55
C SER A 213 -5.27 -17.33 -11.65
N GLY A 214 -5.78 -18.55 -11.49
CA GLY A 214 -6.86 -18.86 -10.55
C GLY A 214 -6.62 -18.25 -9.17
N GLN A 215 -7.68 -17.76 -8.54
CA GLN A 215 -7.66 -17.18 -7.20
C GLN A 215 -8.62 -17.95 -6.32
N TYR A 216 -8.25 -18.15 -5.06
CA TYR A 216 -9.13 -18.73 -4.05
C TYR A 216 -9.73 -17.59 -3.23
N PHE A 217 -11.05 -17.52 -3.19
CA PHE A 217 -11.78 -16.56 -2.39
C PHE A 217 -12.23 -17.23 -1.10
N MET A 218 -11.92 -16.61 0.03
CA MET A 218 -12.38 -17.03 1.35
C MET A 218 -13.11 -15.86 1.99
N ARG A 219 -14.20 -16.13 2.71
CA ARG A 219 -14.87 -15.08 3.48
C ARG A 219 -13.93 -14.65 4.61
N GLN A 220 -13.82 -13.34 4.83
CA GLN A 220 -12.94 -12.79 5.85
C GLN A 220 -13.22 -13.37 7.26
N GLN A 221 -14.48 -13.68 7.57
CA GLN A 221 -14.89 -14.30 8.84
C GLN A 221 -14.33 -15.73 9.00
N ASP A 222 -14.29 -16.50 7.92
CA ASP A 222 -13.75 -17.85 7.92
C ASP A 222 -12.22 -17.81 8.12
N TRP A 223 -11.55 -16.85 7.47
CA TRP A 223 -10.11 -16.60 7.65
C TRP A 223 -9.75 -16.23 9.10
N THR A 224 -10.49 -15.32 9.74
CA THR A 224 -10.24 -14.98 11.14
C THR A 224 -10.50 -16.12 12.11
N SER A 225 -11.53 -16.93 11.82
CA SER A 225 -11.83 -18.12 12.62
C SER A 225 -10.72 -19.16 12.51
N TYR A 226 -10.12 -19.30 11.31
CA TYR A 226 -8.95 -20.13 11.08
C TYR A 226 -7.72 -19.64 11.87
N LEU A 227 -7.46 -18.33 11.87
CA LEU A 227 -6.35 -17.76 12.64
C LEU A 227 -6.54 -17.84 14.16
N SER A 228 -7.78 -17.78 14.66
CA SER A 228 -8.07 -17.99 16.09
C SER A 228 -7.84 -19.43 16.55
N ASN A 229 -7.86 -20.39 15.62
CA ASN A 229 -7.69 -21.82 15.91
C ASN A 229 -6.24 -22.26 15.64
N GLN A 230 -5.33 -22.09 16.62
CA GLN A 230 -4.05 -22.80 16.76
C GLN A 230 -3.22 -23.10 15.47
N THR A 231 -3.17 -22.19 14.49
CA THR A 231 -2.45 -22.44 13.22
C THR A 231 -1.57 -21.27 12.79
N ILE A 232 -0.81 -20.70 13.74
CA ILE A 232 0.31 -19.82 13.41
C ILE A 232 1.56 -20.64 12.98
N GLU A 233 1.63 -21.93 13.32
CA GLU A 233 2.78 -22.78 12.96
C GLU A 233 2.73 -23.40 11.55
N LYS A 234 1.63 -23.33 10.79
CA LYS A 234 1.49 -24.04 9.49
C LYS A 234 1.27 -23.17 8.25
N SER A 235 1.14 -21.84 8.39
CA SER A 235 0.72 -20.98 7.28
C SER A 235 1.82 -20.60 6.25
N LEU A 236 3.05 -21.08 6.40
CA LEU A 236 4.14 -20.83 5.44
C LEU A 236 4.17 -21.75 4.20
N GLN A 237 3.18 -22.64 4.00
CA GLN A 237 3.28 -23.72 3.02
C GLN A 237 2.57 -23.56 1.66
N TYR A 238 2.00 -22.40 1.31
CA TYR A 238 1.30 -22.28 0.02
C TYR A 238 1.78 -21.12 -0.84
N TRP A 239 2.83 -21.38 -1.64
CA TRP A 239 3.19 -20.59 -2.83
C TRP A 239 3.73 -21.51 -3.92
N ARG A 240 3.08 -21.52 -5.11
CA ARG A 240 3.53 -21.97 -6.46
C ARG A 240 2.29 -22.23 -7.36
N TYR A 241 2.18 -21.96 -8.66
CA TYR A 241 3.10 -21.66 -9.78
C TYR A 241 2.42 -20.77 -10.87
N SER A 242 3.29 -20.26 -11.76
CA SER A 242 3.13 -19.40 -12.95
C SER A 242 2.35 -19.99 -14.13
N MET A 243 1.76 -19.14 -15.00
CA MET A 243 2.13 -19.02 -16.43
C MET A 243 1.78 -17.62 -16.98
N ALA A 244 2.63 -17.14 -17.87
CA ALA A 244 2.46 -15.92 -18.66
C ALA A 244 1.44 -16.17 -19.77
N ASP A 245 0.63 -15.17 -20.13
CA ASP A 245 0.17 -15.07 -21.51
C ASP A 245 -0.17 -13.63 -21.90
N GLU A 246 0.24 -13.32 -23.13
CA GLU A 246 0.22 -12.04 -23.81
C GLU A 246 -1.03 -11.98 -24.68
N ASN A 247 -2.03 -11.15 -24.35
CA ASN A 247 -2.91 -10.47 -25.31
C ASN A 247 -4.00 -9.66 -24.59
N PHE A 248 -3.61 -8.55 -23.96
CA PHE A 248 -4.59 -7.62 -23.37
C PHE A 248 -5.60 -7.09 -24.41
N LYS A 249 -5.20 -7.02 -25.68
CA LYS A 249 -6.08 -6.67 -26.80
C LYS A 249 -7.26 -7.65 -26.95
N GLU A 250 -7.00 -8.96 -26.82
CA GLU A 250 -8.03 -10.00 -26.90
C GLU A 250 -8.99 -9.92 -25.70
N ILE A 251 -8.48 -9.64 -24.50
CA ILE A 251 -9.30 -9.38 -23.31
C ILE A 251 -10.24 -8.19 -23.55
N LEU A 252 -9.73 -7.11 -24.15
CA LEU A 252 -10.54 -5.94 -24.50
C LEU A 252 -11.57 -6.25 -25.60
N GLU A 253 -11.22 -7.06 -26.59
CA GLU A 253 -12.12 -7.51 -27.65
C GLU A 253 -13.26 -8.35 -27.07
N ILE A 254 -12.96 -9.37 -26.25
CA ILE A 254 -13.96 -10.20 -25.56
C ILE A 254 -14.89 -9.34 -24.70
N PHE A 255 -14.32 -8.44 -23.89
CA PHE A 255 -15.12 -7.53 -23.07
C PHE A 255 -16.03 -6.64 -23.94
N ASN A 256 -15.51 -6.08 -25.03
CA ASN A 256 -16.32 -5.25 -25.93
C ASN A 256 -17.41 -6.06 -26.66
N GLU A 257 -17.15 -7.32 -27.02
CA GLU A 257 -18.11 -8.22 -27.68
C GLU A 257 -19.24 -8.63 -26.74
N GLN A 258 -18.89 -9.15 -25.55
CA GLN A 258 -19.85 -9.54 -24.50
C GLN A 258 -20.77 -8.40 -24.13
N PHE A 259 -20.29 -7.16 -24.29
CA PHE A 259 -20.99 -5.98 -23.83
C PHE A 259 -21.34 -4.97 -24.93
N SER A 260 -21.30 -5.38 -26.20
CA SER A 260 -21.82 -4.61 -27.33
C SER A 260 -23.33 -4.39 -27.20
N GLU A 261 -23.85 -3.27 -27.71
CA GLU A 261 -25.26 -2.85 -27.55
C GLU A 261 -26.29 -3.87 -28.09
N LYS A 262 -25.85 -4.87 -28.87
CA LYS A 262 -26.72 -5.90 -29.45
C LYS A 262 -27.17 -6.99 -28.48
N ASN A 263 -26.57 -7.13 -27.30
CA ASN A 263 -26.87 -8.22 -26.35
C ASN A 263 -27.68 -7.76 -25.12
N ILE A 264 -28.40 -6.65 -25.20
CA ILE A 264 -29.28 -6.20 -24.11
C ILE A 264 -30.74 -6.47 -24.51
N SER A 265 -31.20 -7.71 -24.32
CA SER A 265 -32.62 -7.96 -24.04
C SER A 265 -32.76 -8.06 -22.53
N TYR A 266 -33.44 -7.07 -21.92
CA TYR A 266 -34.09 -7.27 -20.63
C TYR A 266 -35.44 -7.95 -20.86
#